data_AF-A0A2H9MBB6-F1
#
_entry.id   AF-A0A2H9MBB6-F1
#
_cell.length_a   1.000
_cell.length_b   1.000
_cell.length_c   1.000
_cell.angle_alpha   90.00
_cell.angle_beta   90.00
_cell.angle_gamma   90.00
#
_symmetry.space_group_name_H-M   'P 1'
#
loop_
_entity.id
_entity.type
_entity.pdbx_description
1 polymer ?
#
loop_
_entity_poly.entity_id
_entity_poly.type
_entity_poly.pdbx_seq_one_letter_code
_entity_poly.pdbx_strand_id
1 'polypeptide(L)'
;LLSAFKEKMPITSNGRTIKLGIVRRAVFIIGFAVFIILVSTFLILVAQGQKFTLLQALFEVTSAFGTVGLSTGITRQLSSFSRIVIIATMFIGRVGPLSFILSFATRKEKIHPEYPEEEVAVG
;
A
#
# COMPACT_ATOMS: atom_id res chain seq x y z
N LEU A 1 -31.69 -22.50 12.89
CA LEU A 1 -30.45 -23.31 12.87
C LEU A 1 -29.32 -22.73 12.01
N LEU A 2 -29.57 -21.77 11.09
CA LEU A 2 -28.50 -21.12 10.29
C LEU A 2 -27.97 -19.78 10.83
N SER A 3 -28.65 -19.16 11.81
CA SER A 3 -28.23 -17.85 12.36
C SER A 3 -27.04 -17.91 13.33
N ALA A 4 -26.49 -19.10 13.61
CA ALA A 4 -25.42 -19.30 14.57
C ALA A 4 -24.00 -19.33 13.96
N PHE A 5 -23.86 -19.33 12.62
CA PHE A 5 -22.55 -19.46 11.97
C PHE A 5 -21.89 -18.13 11.58
N LYS A 6 -22.52 -17.00 11.92
CA LYS A 6 -21.93 -15.67 11.75
C LYS A 6 -21.59 -15.06 13.11
N GLU A 7 -21.03 -15.86 14.00
CA GLU A 7 -20.26 -15.31 15.11
C GLU A 7 -19.17 -14.47 14.49
N LYS A 8 -19.27 -13.14 14.67
CA LYS A 8 -18.17 -12.20 14.47
C LYS A 8 -17.03 -12.73 15.32
N MET A 9 -16.19 -13.62 14.78
CA MET A 9 -15.04 -14.17 15.49
C MET A 9 -14.24 -12.96 15.96
N PRO A 10 -14.29 -12.63 17.26
CA PRO A 10 -13.58 -11.46 17.74
C PRO A 10 -12.12 -11.77 17.47
N ILE A 11 -11.46 -10.89 16.69
CA ILE A 11 -10.08 -11.12 16.28
C ILE A 11 -9.26 -10.96 17.55
N THR A 12 -8.98 -12.07 18.23
CA THR A 12 -8.35 -12.09 19.54
C THR A 12 -6.88 -12.43 19.37
N SER A 13 -6.03 -11.58 19.94
CA SER A 13 -4.59 -11.86 20.03
C SER A 13 -4.21 -11.79 21.50
N ASN A 14 -3.63 -12.89 22.02
CA ASN A 14 -3.17 -13.00 23.41
C ASN A 14 -4.23 -12.61 24.46
N GLY A 15 -5.49 -13.06 24.27
CA GLY A 15 -6.61 -12.76 25.17
C GLY A 15 -7.20 -11.35 25.05
N ARG A 16 -6.72 -10.50 24.12
CA ARG A 16 -7.26 -9.15 23.88
C ARG A 16 -8.01 -9.08 22.55
N THR A 17 -9.20 -8.48 22.55
CA THR A 17 -10.01 -8.26 21.33
C THR A 17 -9.48 -7.07 20.52
N ILE A 18 -9.15 -7.31 19.25
CA ILE A 18 -8.71 -6.28 18.30
C ILE A 18 -9.93 -5.56 17.73
N LYS A 19 -9.92 -4.22 17.79
CA LYS A 19 -10.96 -3.40 17.17
C LYS A 19 -10.92 -3.56 15.65
N LEU A 20 -12.09 -3.74 15.02
CA LEU A 20 -12.22 -3.88 13.56
C LEU A 20 -11.59 -2.71 12.78
N GLY A 21 -11.56 -1.51 13.36
CA GLY A 21 -10.90 -0.35 12.77
C GLY A 21 -9.40 -0.54 12.55
N ILE A 22 -8.72 -1.32 13.41
CA ILE A 22 -7.28 -1.63 13.24
C ILE A 22 -7.09 -2.57 12.05
N VAL A 23 -7.97 -3.55 11.89
CA VAL A 23 -7.91 -4.53 10.80
C VAL A 23 -8.15 -3.88 9.45
N ARG A 24 -9.17 -3.01 9.35
CA ARG A 24 -9.41 -2.21 8.13
C ARG A 24 -8.20 -1.34 7.76
N ARG A 25 -7.56 -0.71 8.76
CA ARG A 25 -6.33 0.06 8.56
C ARG A 25 -5.18 -0.82 8.08
N ALA A 26 -4.99 -2.00 8.67
CA ALA A 26 -3.93 -2.93 8.26
C ALA A 26 -4.11 -3.39 6.81
N VAL A 27 -5.33 -3.80 6.43
CA VAL A 27 -5.67 -4.18 5.05
C VAL A 27 -5.39 -3.02 4.09
N PHE A 28 -5.79 -1.81 4.47
CA PHE A 28 -5.53 -0.61 3.67
C PHE A 28 -4.03 -0.35 3.49
N ILE A 29 -3.23 -0.43 4.55
CA ILE A 29 -1.77 -0.25 4.50
C ILE A 29 -1.14 -1.25 3.54
N ILE A 30 -1.52 -2.54 3.64
CA ILE A 30 -0.99 -3.60 2.79
C ILE A 30 -1.37 -3.36 1.32
N GLY A 31 -2.66 -3.09 1.06
CA GLY A 31 -3.13 -2.82 -0.30
C GLY A 31 -2.45 -1.59 -0.92
N PHE A 32 -2.27 -0.53 -0.14
CA PHE A 32 -1.57 0.68 -0.59
C PHE A 32 -0.08 0.44 -0.85
N ALA A 33 0.59 -0.36 -0.02
CA ALA A 33 1.98 -0.75 -0.24
C ALA A 33 2.15 -1.50 -1.56
N VAL A 34 1.31 -2.53 -1.80
CA VAL A 34 1.31 -3.30 -3.04
C VAL A 34 1.04 -2.39 -4.24
N PHE A 35 0.06 -1.49 -4.14
CA PHE A 35 -0.25 -0.55 -5.21
C PHE A 35 0.95 0.34 -5.57
N ILE A 36 1.63 0.94 -4.58
CA ILE A 36 2.80 1.78 -4.83
C ILE A 36 3.95 0.98 -5.45
N ILE A 37 4.20 -0.25 -4.98
CA ILE A 37 5.25 -1.10 -5.51
C ILE A 37 4.97 -1.41 -6.99
N LEU A 38 3.74 -1.77 -7.34
CA LEU A 38 3.36 -2.06 -8.72
C LEU A 38 3.49 -0.83 -9.63
N VAL A 39 2.96 0.32 -9.21
CA VAL A 39 3.04 1.57 -9.97
C VAL A 39 4.48 2.01 -10.17
N SER A 40 5.31 1.97 -9.13
CA SER A 40 6.72 2.35 -9.22
C SER A 40 7.51 1.40 -10.13
N THR A 41 7.25 0.09 -10.03
CA THR A 41 7.87 -0.92 -10.91
C THR A 41 7.50 -0.66 -12.37
N PHE A 42 6.24 -0.38 -12.64
CA PHE A 42 5.76 -0.04 -13.97
C PHE A 42 6.44 1.22 -14.53
N LEU A 43 6.52 2.30 -13.73
CA LEU A 43 7.19 3.54 -14.13
C LEU A 43 8.66 3.33 -14.47
N ILE A 44 9.38 2.52 -13.69
CA ILE A 44 10.79 2.20 -13.95
C ILE A 44 10.94 1.39 -15.24
N LEU A 45 10.10 0.38 -15.45
CA LEU A 45 10.13 -0.44 -16.67
C LEU A 45 9.86 0.39 -17.93
N VAL A 46 8.89 1.31 -17.88
CA VAL A 46 8.59 2.23 -19.00
C VAL A 46 9.76 3.19 -19.24
N ALA A 47 10.36 3.74 -18.18
CA ALA A 47 11.44 4.71 -18.29
C ALA A 47 12.78 4.09 -18.76
N GLN A 48 13.02 2.79 -18.50
CA GLN A 48 14.24 2.10 -18.95
C GLN A 48 14.08 1.22 -20.20
N GLY A 49 12.84 0.90 -20.59
CA GLY A 49 12.58 -0.06 -21.65
C GLY A 49 13.13 -1.46 -21.33
N GLN A 50 13.67 -2.15 -22.34
CA GLN A 50 14.14 -3.55 -22.26
C GLN A 50 15.49 -3.72 -21.53
N LYS A 51 16.02 -2.68 -20.87
CA LYS A 51 17.33 -2.77 -20.19
C LYS A 51 17.28 -3.55 -18.88
N PHE A 52 16.13 -3.61 -18.22
CA PHE A 52 15.97 -4.26 -16.92
C PHE A 52 14.89 -5.34 -16.97
N THR A 53 15.16 -6.45 -16.28
CA THR A 53 14.16 -7.51 -16.10
C THR A 53 13.14 -7.10 -15.04
N LEU A 54 11.89 -7.55 -15.19
CA LEU A 54 10.81 -7.31 -14.23
C LEU A 54 11.22 -7.65 -12.79
N LEU A 55 11.92 -8.79 -12.60
CA LEU A 55 12.35 -9.24 -11.29
C LEU A 55 13.37 -8.28 -10.64
N GLN A 56 14.28 -7.71 -11.43
CA GLN A 56 15.24 -6.73 -10.92
C GLN A 56 14.56 -5.43 -10.49
N ALA A 57 13.63 -4.92 -11.33
CA ALA A 57 12.88 -3.71 -11.02
C ALA A 57 11.99 -3.90 -9.78
N LEU A 58 11.27 -5.02 -9.70
CA LEU A 58 10.40 -5.34 -8.57
C LEU A 58 11.20 -5.51 -7.27
N PHE A 59 12.37 -6.16 -7.32
CA PHE A 59 13.25 -6.30 -6.16
C PHE A 59 13.74 -4.93 -5.66
N GLU A 60 14.19 -4.06 -6.56
CA GLU A 60 14.64 -2.71 -6.19
C GLU A 60 13.52 -1.89 -5.57
N VAL A 61 12.35 -1.87 -6.19
CA VAL A 61 11.21 -1.08 -5.71
C VAL A 61 10.73 -1.61 -4.34
N THR A 62 10.68 -2.93 -4.16
CA THR A 62 10.28 -3.53 -2.88
C THR A 62 11.31 -3.23 -1.79
N SER A 63 12.60 -3.32 -2.10
CA SER A 63 13.69 -2.95 -1.18
C SER A 63 13.65 -1.47 -0.82
N ALA A 64 13.40 -0.59 -1.80
CA ALA A 64 13.25 0.85 -1.61
C ALA A 64 12.05 1.17 -0.71
N PHE A 65 10.88 0.58 -0.98
CA PHE A 65 9.68 0.76 -0.15
C PHE A 65 9.89 0.27 1.28
N GLY A 66 10.52 -0.89 1.47
CA GLY A 66 10.88 -1.40 2.79
C GLY A 66 12.04 -0.66 3.46
N THR A 67 12.69 0.28 2.76
CA THR A 67 13.95 0.93 3.19
C THR A 67 15.04 -0.06 3.63
N VAL A 68 15.09 -1.22 2.99
CA VAL A 68 16.02 -2.32 3.33
C VAL A 68 17.45 -1.98 2.86
N GLY A 69 17.58 -1.24 1.75
CA GLY A 69 18.86 -0.79 1.22
C GLY A 69 19.63 -1.84 0.42
N LEU A 70 19.01 -2.98 0.13
CA LEU A 70 19.56 -4.00 -0.77
C LEU A 70 19.26 -3.63 -2.23
N SER A 71 20.19 -3.93 -3.13
CA SER A 71 20.06 -3.61 -4.55
C SER A 71 20.61 -4.77 -5.39
N THR A 72 19.98 -5.03 -6.54
CA THR A 72 20.48 -6.03 -7.52
C THR A 72 21.65 -5.50 -8.35
N GLY A 73 22.06 -4.26 -8.10
CA GLY A 73 23.17 -3.58 -8.78
C GLY A 73 22.71 -2.66 -9.92
N ILE A 74 21.43 -2.70 -10.28
CA ILE A 74 20.86 -1.86 -11.36
C ILE A 74 20.72 -0.38 -10.95
N THR A 75 20.77 -0.08 -9.65
CA THR A 75 20.60 1.28 -9.11
C THR A 75 21.56 2.31 -9.74
N ARG A 76 22.80 1.91 -10.06
CA ARG A 76 23.78 2.81 -10.72
C ARG A 76 23.43 3.14 -12.16
N GLN A 77 22.66 2.30 -12.83
CA GLN A 77 22.24 2.45 -14.22
C GLN A 77 20.85 3.07 -14.33
N LEU A 78 20.27 3.57 -13.22
CA LEU A 78 18.98 4.24 -13.23
C LEU A 78 19.07 5.56 -14.01
N SER A 79 18.13 5.80 -14.93
CA SER A 79 17.85 7.09 -15.55
C SER A 79 17.46 8.11 -14.47
N SER A 80 17.62 9.40 -14.78
CA SER A 80 17.28 10.48 -13.84
C SER A 80 15.83 10.39 -13.35
N PHE A 81 14.90 10.03 -14.23
CA PHE A 81 13.49 9.85 -13.88
C PHE A 81 13.29 8.68 -12.90
N SER A 82 13.85 7.51 -13.20
CA SER A 82 13.69 6.32 -12.34
C SER A 82 14.35 6.47 -10.97
N ARG A 83 15.42 7.28 -10.85
CA ARG A 83 15.98 7.65 -9.53
C ARG A 83 15.01 8.47 -8.70
N ILE A 84 14.32 9.44 -9.30
CA ILE A 84 13.32 10.26 -8.59
C ILE A 84 12.19 9.37 -8.09
N VAL A 85 11.74 8.42 -8.91
CA VAL A 85 10.73 7.43 -8.51
C VAL A 85 11.19 6.62 -7.30
N ILE A 86 12.40 6.06 -7.31
CA ILE A 86 12.96 5.30 -6.17
C ILE A 86 13.05 6.15 -4.90
N ILE A 87 13.53 7.40 -5.01
CA ILE A 87 13.62 8.32 -3.86
C ILE A 87 12.24 8.58 -3.26
N ALA A 88 11.24 8.84 -4.10
CA ALA A 88 9.86 9.03 -3.66
C ALA A 88 9.32 7.76 -2.97
N THR A 89 9.58 6.58 -3.53
CA THR A 89 9.17 5.29 -2.94
C THR A 89 9.82 5.04 -1.57
N MET A 90 11.11 5.37 -1.40
CA MET A 90 11.80 5.29 -0.10
C MET A 90 11.18 6.25 0.92
N PHE A 91 10.88 7.48 0.51
CA PHE A 91 10.27 8.47 1.39
C PHE A 91 8.88 8.02 1.87
N ILE A 92 8.04 7.53 0.95
CA ILE A 92 6.70 7.04 1.29
C ILE A 92 6.78 5.78 2.18
N GLY A 93 7.71 4.88 1.87
CA GLY A 93 7.99 3.68 2.67
C GLY A 93 8.38 4.01 4.12
N ARG A 94 9.26 5.00 4.31
CA ARG A 94 9.73 5.43 5.64
C ARG A 94 8.69 6.22 6.44
N VAL A 95 8.00 7.17 5.81
CA VAL A 95 6.96 8.00 6.45
C VAL A 95 5.74 7.16 6.82
N GLY A 96 5.49 6.11 6.03
CA GLY A 96 4.36 5.22 6.19
C GLY A 96 3.12 5.77 5.46
N PRO A 97 2.31 4.88 4.88
CA PRO A 97 1.22 5.29 3.98
C PRO A 97 0.09 6.03 4.69
N LEU A 98 -0.22 5.69 5.94
CA LEU A 98 -1.22 6.42 6.73
C LEU A 98 -0.79 7.86 6.99
N SER A 99 0.45 8.06 7.42
CA SER A 99 1.01 9.40 7.68
C SER A 99 1.05 10.22 6.40
N PHE A 100 1.46 9.61 5.29
CA PHE A 100 1.48 10.26 3.98
C PHE A 100 0.09 10.76 3.59
N ILE A 101 -0.95 9.91 3.70
CA ILE A 101 -2.32 10.31 3.38
C ILE A 101 -2.81 11.42 4.31
N LEU A 102 -2.54 11.31 5.61
CA LEU A 102 -2.94 12.33 6.59
C LEU A 102 -2.30 13.69 6.29
N SER A 103 -1.07 13.73 5.77
CA SER A 103 -0.40 14.97 5.36
C SER A 103 -1.09 15.66 4.17
N PHE A 104 -1.73 14.89 3.28
CA PHE A 104 -2.50 15.43 2.16
C PHE A 104 -4.01 15.57 2.46
N ALA A 105 -4.49 14.95 3.54
CA ALA A 105 -5.89 14.98 3.91
C ALA A 105 -6.26 16.37 4.44
N THR A 106 -6.94 17.17 3.60
CA THR A 106 -7.58 18.40 4.06
C THR A 106 -8.77 18.04 4.95
N ARG A 107 -8.80 18.56 6.18
CA ARG A 107 -9.90 18.35 7.13
C ARG A 107 -11.18 18.99 6.60
N LYS A 108 -11.97 18.26 5.83
CA LYS A 108 -13.34 18.64 5.50
C LYS A 108 -14.24 18.13 6.60
N GLU A 109 -14.90 19.02 7.33
CA GLU A 109 -16.05 18.64 8.14
C GLU A 109 -17.12 18.05 7.22
N LYS A 110 -17.37 16.74 7.36
CA LYS A 110 -18.46 16.08 6.65
C LYS A 110 -19.69 16.14 7.54
N ILE A 111 -20.60 17.05 7.22
CA ILE A 111 -22.01 16.91 7.54
C ILE A 111 -22.45 15.55 6.95
N HIS A 112 -23.01 14.66 7.77
CA HIS A 112 -23.48 13.33 7.37
C HIS A 112 -24.98 13.39 7.07
N PRO A 113 -25.41 13.56 5.80
CA PRO A 113 -26.70 13.03 5.39
C PRO A 113 -26.57 11.50 5.31
N GLU A 114 -27.40 10.80 6.07
CA GLU A 114 -27.51 9.34 6.06
C GLU A 114 -28.31 8.95 4.81
N TYR A 115 -27.67 8.26 3.86
CA TYR A 115 -28.31 7.77 2.63
C TYR A 115 -28.78 6.33 2.84
N PRO A 116 -29.90 5.91 2.22
CA PRO A 116 -30.38 4.53 2.32
C PRO A 116 -29.33 3.55 1.78
N GLU A 117 -29.14 2.44 2.49
CA GLU A 117 -28.19 1.39 2.11
C GLU A 117 -28.76 0.54 0.96
N GLU A 118 -28.03 0.42 -0.14
CA GLU A 118 -28.32 -0.54 -1.21
C GLU A 118 -27.33 -1.71 -1.16
N GLU A 119 -27.84 -2.93 -1.27
CA GLU A 119 -27.02 -4.14 -1.40
C GLU A 119 -26.52 -4.27 -2.84
N VAL A 120 -25.25 -3.93 -3.07
CA VAL A 120 -24.58 -4.15 -4.35
C VAL A 120 -23.97 -5.55 -4.35
N ALA A 121 -24.47 -6.44 -5.21
CA ALA A 121 -23.87 -7.75 -5.42
C ALA A 121 -22.47 -7.58 -6.06
N VAL A 122 -21.43 -7.97 -5.33
CA VAL A 122 -20.06 -8.06 -5.86
C VAL A 122 -19.80 -9.54 -6.13
N GLY A 123 -19.80 -9.92 -7.40
CA GLY A 123 -19.48 -11.27 -7.88
C GLY A 123 -17.98 -11.58 -7.82
#